data_AF-A0A382YPB3-F1
#
_entry.id   AF-A0A382YPB3-F1
#
_cell.length_a   1.000
_cell.length_b   1.000
_cell.length_c   1.000
_cell.angle_alpha   90.00
_cell.angle_beta   90.00
_cell.angle_gamma   90.00
#
_symmetry.space_group_name_H-M   'P 1'
#
loop_
_entity.id
_entity.type
_entity.pdbx_description
1 polymer ?
#
loop_
_entity_poly.entity_id
_entity_poly.type
_entity_poly.pdbx_seq_one_letter_code
_entity_poly.pdbx_strand_id
1 'polypeptide(L)' 'MKVCLISTYDLGHQPFGIASPARWLEDAGAIVNCLDLAVECMDQDAVKFAGLIAIYLPMHTATRLAIA' A
#
# COMPACT_ATOMS: atom_id res chain seq x y z
N MET A 1 -4.78 4.69 14.15
CA MET A 1 -5.05 3.37 13.52
C MET A 1 -3.87 3.03 12.60
N LYS A 2 -3.42 1.77 12.53
CA LYS A 2 -2.36 1.37 11.59
C LYS A 2 -2.96 1.03 10.23
N VAL A 3 -2.40 1.56 9.15
CA VAL A 3 -2.87 1.34 7.78
C VAL A 3 -1.70 0.87 6.92
N CYS A 4 -1.93 -0.18 6.13
CA CYS A 4 -1.02 -0.59 5.06
C CYS A 4 -1.61 -0.25 3.69
N LEU A 5 -0.88 0.54 2.91
CA LEU A 5 -1.17 0.79 1.51
C LEU A 5 -0.17 0.00 0.67
N ILE A 6 -0.65 -0.93 -0.14
CA ILE A 6 0.19 -1.89 -0.85
C ILE A 6 0.09 -1.63 -2.35
N SER A 7 1.24 -1.40 -2.99
CA SER A 7 1.39 -1.59 -4.42
C SER A 7 2.00 -2.95 -4.71
N THR A 8 1.60 -3.54 -5.83
CA THR A 8 2.23 -4.72 -6.41
C THR A 8 3.05 -4.40 -7.65
N TYR A 9 3.00 -3.14 -8.13
CA TYR A 9 3.58 -2.77 -9.42
C TYR A 9 3.75 -1.24 -9.58
N ASP A 10 4.60 -0.61 -8.77
CA ASP A 10 5.03 0.79 -8.98
C ASP A 10 6.54 0.95 -9.21
N LEU A 11 7.33 -0.13 -9.05
CA LEU A 11 8.76 -0.17 -9.39
C LEU A 11 9.59 0.93 -8.68
N GLY A 12 9.23 1.25 -7.44
CA GLY A 12 9.88 2.27 -6.62
C GLY A 12 9.38 3.70 -6.89
N HIS A 13 8.40 3.87 -7.79
CA HIS A 13 7.72 5.16 -7.94
C HIS A 13 6.69 5.36 -6.83
N GLN A 14 6.48 6.62 -6.45
CA GLN A 14 5.40 6.98 -5.53
C GLN A 14 4.20 7.47 -6.34
N PRO A 15 3.24 6.59 -6.68
CA PRO A 15 2.07 6.99 -7.46
C PRO A 15 1.18 7.93 -6.65
N PHE A 16 0.55 8.88 -7.35
CA PHE A 16 -0.42 9.79 -6.73
C PHE A 16 -1.57 9.03 -6.03
N GLY A 17 -2.00 7.90 -6.62
CA GLY A 17 -3.05 7.04 -6.07
C GLY A 17 -2.74 6.43 -4.69
N ILE A 18 -1.47 6.35 -4.30
CA ILE A 18 -1.05 5.94 -2.94
C ILE A 18 -0.69 7.17 -2.10
N ALA A 19 0.05 8.12 -2.67
CA ALA A 19 0.52 9.30 -1.95
C ALA A 19 -0.63 10.16 -1.38
N SER A 20 -1.71 10.35 -2.18
CA SER A 20 -2.87 11.14 -1.76
C SER A 20 -3.61 10.54 -0.57
N PRO A 21 -4.07 9.26 -0.60
CA PRO A 21 -4.73 8.66 0.56
C PRO A 21 -3.78 8.47 1.74
N ALA A 22 -2.48 8.20 1.51
CA ALA A 22 -1.50 8.15 2.60
C ALA A 22 -1.52 9.45 3.40
N ARG A 23 -1.42 10.59 2.72
CA ARG A 23 -1.43 11.88 3.37
C ARG A 23 -2.74 12.17 4.11
N TRP A 24 -3.88 11.89 3.49
CA TRP A 24 -5.19 12.12 4.12
C TRP A 24 -5.40 11.27 5.37
N LEU A 25 -4.91 10.02 5.37
CA LEU A 25 -4.97 9.13 6.51
C LEU A 25 -4.03 9.58 7.63
N GLU A 26 -2.82 10.00 7.30
CA GLU A 26 -1.89 10.61 8.27
C GLU A 26 -2.48 11.86 8.92
N ASP A 27 -3.07 12.75 8.12
CA ASP A 27 -3.75 13.96 8.62
C ASP A 27 -4.94 13.63 9.55
N ALA A 28 -5.56 12.46 9.37
CA ALA A 28 -6.60 11.92 10.26
C ALA A 28 -6.04 11.17 11.51
N GLY A 29 -4.72 11.16 11.72
CA GLY A 29 -4.06 10.51 12.85
C GLY A 29 -3.81 9.02 12.68
N ALA A 30 -3.85 8.50 11.45
CA ALA A 30 -3.40 7.15 11.16
C ALA A 30 -1.87 7.05 11.10
N ILE A 31 -1.35 5.85 11.39
CA ILE A 31 0.05 5.49 11.13
C ILE A 31 0.01 4.71 9.82
N VAL A 32 0.56 5.28 8.76
CA VAL A 32 0.47 4.73 7.40
C VAL A 32 1.82 4.14 6.99
N ASN A 33 1.80 2.88 6.56
CA ASN A 33 2.91 2.21 5.91
C ASN A 33 2.55 2.02 4.42
N CYS A 34 3.37 2.56 3.53
CA CYS A 34 3.28 2.27 2.11
C CYS A 34 4.29 1.18 1.76
N LEU A 35 3.84 0.10 1.15
CA LEU A 35 4.67 -1.02 0.70
C LEU A 35 4.61 -1.12 -0.83
N ASP A 36 5.76 -1.15 -1.48
CA ASP A 36 5.85 -1.49 -2.91
C ASP A 36 6.48 -2.87 -3.10
N LEU A 37 5.61 -3.88 -3.23
CA LEU A 37 6.03 -5.28 -3.35
C LEU A 37 6.75 -5.58 -4.67
N ALA A 38 6.84 -4.62 -5.60
CA ALA A 38 7.66 -4.76 -6.79
C ALA A 38 9.16 -4.59 -6.50
N VAL A 39 9.52 -3.91 -5.41
CA VAL A 39 10.92 -3.58 -5.08
C VAL A 39 11.32 -3.98 -3.66
N GLU A 40 10.36 -4.26 -2.77
CA GLU A 40 10.63 -4.72 -1.41
C GLU A 40 9.82 -5.96 -1.01
N CYS A 41 10.32 -6.71 -0.03
CA CYS A 41 9.58 -7.82 0.55
C CYS A 41 8.45 -7.32 1.44
N MET A 42 7.35 -8.10 1.51
CA MET A 42 6.23 -7.78 2.38
C MET A 42 6.65 -7.76 3.87
N ASP A 43 6.47 -6.61 4.52
CA ASP A 43 6.59 -6.48 5.97
C ASP A 43 5.40 -7.17 6.65
N GLN A 44 5.67 -8.35 7.21
CA GLN A 44 4.62 -9.17 7.84
C GLN A 44 4.01 -8.51 9.07
N ASP A 45 4.80 -7.74 9.84
CA ASP A 45 4.28 -7.09 11.04
C ASP A 45 3.40 -5.90 10.67
N ALA A 46 3.78 -5.13 9.66
CA ALA A 46 2.95 -4.05 9.14
C ALA A 46 1.57 -4.58 8.72
N VAL A 47 1.53 -5.69 7.96
CA VAL A 47 0.28 -6.32 7.52
C VAL A 47 -0.51 -6.92 8.69
N LYS A 48 0.16 -7.67 9.57
CA LYS A 48 -0.49 -8.38 10.69
C LYS A 48 -1.15 -7.45 11.69
N PHE A 49 -0.56 -6.27 11.93
CA PHE A 49 -1.06 -5.29 12.90
C PHE A 49 -1.85 -4.15 12.25
N ALA A 50 -2.03 -4.15 10.93
CA ALA A 50 -2.84 -3.16 10.24
C ALA A 50 -4.33 -3.32 10.60
N GLY A 51 -4.97 -2.21 10.97
CA GLY A 51 -6.43 -2.12 11.10
C GLY A 51 -7.13 -1.89 9.76
N LEU A 52 -6.38 -1.52 8.72
CA LEU A 52 -6.84 -1.37 7.34
C LEU A 52 -5.69 -1.75 6.40
N ILE A 53 -6.01 -2.59 5.41
CA ILE A 53 -5.11 -2.90 4.30
C ILE A 53 -5.82 -2.46 3.02
N ALA A 54 -5.16 -1.64 2.21
CA ALA A 54 -5.66 -1.22 0.91
C ALA A 54 -4.63 -1.59 -0.16
N ILE A 55 -5.11 -2.11 -1.29
CA ILE A 55 -4.29 -2.54 -2.42
C ILE A 55 -4.55 -1.61 -3.60
N TYR A 56 -3.48 -1.04 -4.15
CA TYR A 56 -3.54 -0.13 -5.29
C TYR A 56 -3.46 -0.91 -6.60
N LEU A 57 -4.50 -0.78 -7.43
CA LEU A 57 -4.70 -1.57 -8.65
C LEU A 57 -4.83 -0.66 -9.90
N PRO A 58 -3.77 0.04 -10.34
CA PRO A 58 -3.85 0.99 -11.45
C PRO A 58 -4.05 0.31 -12.82
N MET A 59 -3.82 -1.00 -12.91
CA MET A 59 -3.84 -1.77 -14.15
C MET A 59 -4.22 -3.23 -13.93
N HIS A 60 -4.49 -3.94 -15.03
CA HIS A 60 -4.84 -5.36 -15.02
C HIS A 60 -3.72 -6.24 -14.42
N THR A 61 -2.45 -5.92 -14.68
CA THR A 61 -1.32 -6.66 -14.11
C THR A 61 -1.30 -6.61 -12.59
N ALA A 62 -1.45 -5.41 -12.00
CA ALA A 62 -1.53 -5.24 -10.55
C ALA A 62 -2.71 -6.03 -9.94
N THR A 63 -3.85 -6.07 -10.64
CA THR A 63 -5.03 -6.87 -10.23
C THR A 63 -4.72 -8.36 -10.21
N ARG A 64 -4.05 -8.87 -11.26
CA ARG A 64 -3.64 -10.28 -11.31
C ARG A 64 -2.67 -10.64 -10.19
N LEU A 65 -1.73 -9.75 -9.87
CA LEU A 65 -0.75 -9.95 -8.80
C LEU A 65 -1.41 -9.95 -7.41
N ALA A 66 -2.45 -9.14 -7.20
CA ALA A 66 -3.14 -9.05 -5.91
C ALA A 66 -4.03 -10.25 -5.57
N ILE A 67 -4.41 -11.06 -6.57
CA ILE A 67 -5.26 -12.25 -6.39
C ILE A 67 -4.43 -13.54 -6.26
N ALA A 68 -3.15 -13.50 -6.67
CA ALA A 68 -2.23 -14.64 -6.66
C ALA A 68 -1.80 -15.01 -5.24
#